data_AF-A0A455UHB5-F1
#
_entry.id   AF-A0A455UHB5-F1
#
_cell.length_a   1.000
_cell.length_b   1.000
_cell.length_c   1.000
_cell.angle_alpha   90.00
_cell.angle_beta   90.00
_cell.angle_gamma   90.00
#
_symmetry.space_group_name_H-M   'P 1'
#
loop_
_entity.id
_entity.type
_entity.pdbx_description
1 polymer ?
#
loop_
_entity_poly.entity_id
_entity_poly.type
_entity_poly.pdbx_seq_one_letter_code
_entity_poly.pdbx_strand_id
1 'polypeptide(L)'
;MEFLRVYSPSAEVRGHGGDTAVLQVGKKDVGLQNITQAGNYALKLHFDDGHNSGLFSWNYLYDLAVNQEAYWNNYLHRLQEAGASREPASIQFKQL
;
A
#
# COMPACT_ATOMS: atom_id res chain seq x y z
N MET A 1 -1.77 2.08 8.30
CA MET A 1 -0.60 1.58 7.53
C MET A 1 -1.04 0.93 6.23
N GLU A 2 -2.07 0.10 6.26
CA GLU A 2 -2.78 -0.43 5.06
C GLU A 2 -2.87 0.56 3.89
N PHE A 3 -3.36 1.78 4.10
CA PHE A 3 -3.51 2.78 3.02
C PHE A 3 -2.22 3.01 2.22
N LEU A 4 -1.10 3.28 2.90
CA LEU A 4 0.20 3.50 2.24
C LEU A 4 0.69 2.23 1.55
N ARG A 5 0.37 1.05 2.10
CA ARG A 5 0.76 -0.23 1.51
C ARG A 5 0.00 -0.52 0.21
N VAL A 6 -1.31 -0.27 0.17
CA VAL A 6 -2.14 -0.52 -1.01
C VAL A 6 -1.94 0.53 -2.10
N TYR A 7 -1.51 1.73 -1.72
CA TYR A 7 -1.08 2.79 -2.63
C TYR A 7 0.45 2.88 -2.80
N SER A 8 1.19 1.82 -2.52
CA SER A 8 2.64 1.85 -2.72
C SER A 8 2.99 2.17 -4.18
N PRO A 9 3.97 3.04 -4.48
CA PRO A 9 4.34 3.42 -5.84
C PRO A 9 5.25 2.39 -6.53
N SER A 10 5.56 1.26 -5.89
CA SER A 10 6.38 0.18 -6.45
C SER A 10 5.81 -0.35 -7.77
N ALA A 11 6.70 -0.83 -8.65
CA ALA A 11 6.31 -1.54 -9.88
C ALA A 11 5.40 -2.76 -9.61
N GLU A 12 5.52 -3.38 -8.44
CA GLU A 12 4.67 -4.51 -8.01
C GLU A 12 3.21 -4.10 -7.74
N VAL A 13 2.97 -2.81 -7.44
CA VAL A 13 1.64 -2.28 -7.11
C VAL A 13 1.07 -1.43 -8.25
N ARG A 14 1.92 -0.64 -8.93
CA ARG A 14 1.52 0.20 -10.07
C ARG A 14 1.70 -0.46 -11.43
N GLY A 15 2.48 -1.53 -11.52
CA GLY A 15 2.91 -2.09 -12.80
C GLY A 15 3.85 -1.16 -13.57
N HIS A 16 4.10 -1.42 -14.87
CA HIS A 16 4.96 -0.61 -15.75
C HIS A 16 4.18 0.43 -16.59
N GLY A 17 2.96 0.76 -16.16
CA GLY A 17 2.04 1.68 -16.83
C GLY A 17 0.64 1.45 -16.27
N GLY A 18 -0.20 2.49 -16.20
CA GLY A 18 -1.44 2.56 -15.40
C GLY A 18 -2.41 1.37 -15.53
N ASP A 19 -2.35 0.61 -16.63
CA ASP A 19 -3.16 -0.59 -16.88
C ASP A 19 -2.69 -1.87 -16.17
N THR A 20 -1.52 -1.86 -15.53
CA THR A 20 -0.93 -3.02 -14.84
C THR A 20 -0.94 -2.92 -13.32
N ALA A 21 -1.67 -1.94 -12.77
CA ALA A 21 -1.78 -1.74 -11.33
C ALA A 21 -2.58 -2.87 -10.65
N VAL A 22 -1.90 -3.71 -9.87
CA VAL A 22 -2.49 -4.87 -9.19
C VAL A 22 -3.26 -4.41 -7.96
N LEU A 23 -4.56 -4.76 -7.90
CA LEU A 23 -5.38 -4.53 -6.70
C LEU A 23 -4.79 -5.32 -5.53
N GLN A 24 -4.40 -4.61 -4.47
CA GLN A 24 -3.87 -5.23 -3.26
C GLN A 24 -5.03 -5.70 -2.38
N VAL A 25 -5.01 -6.95 -1.93
CA VAL A 25 -6.10 -7.56 -1.12
C VAL A 25 -5.51 -8.18 0.14
N GLY A 26 -6.32 -8.32 1.19
CA GLY A 26 -5.89 -8.96 2.45
C GLY A 26 -4.82 -8.19 3.22
N LYS A 27 -4.75 -6.86 3.07
CA LYS A 27 -3.68 -6.01 3.62
C LYS A 27 -4.07 -5.21 4.86
N LYS A 28 -5.25 -5.47 5.44
CA LYS A 28 -5.75 -4.72 6.62
C LYS A 28 -4.77 -4.68 7.79
N ASP A 29 -4.14 -5.80 8.07
CA ASP A 29 -3.27 -5.95 9.25
C ASP A 29 -1.80 -5.59 8.96
N VAL A 30 -1.50 -5.05 7.78
CA VAL A 30 -0.13 -4.64 7.43
C VAL A 30 0.28 -3.43 8.25
N GLY A 31 1.37 -3.58 8.98
CA GLY A 31 2.10 -2.55 9.68
C GLY A 31 3.39 -2.13 8.97
N LEU A 32 4.06 -1.16 9.58
CA LEU A 32 5.31 -0.57 9.10
C LEU A 32 6.45 -1.07 9.99
N GLN A 33 7.43 -1.76 9.40
CA GLN A 33 8.62 -2.23 10.11
C GLN A 33 9.69 -1.16 10.21
N ASN A 34 9.91 -0.41 9.14
CA ASN A 34 11.01 0.55 9.06
C ASN A 34 10.74 1.66 8.05
N ILE A 35 11.44 2.79 8.24
CA ILE A 35 11.48 3.92 7.32
C ILE A 35 12.95 4.25 7.08
N THR A 36 13.33 4.29 5.80
CA THR A 36 14.68 4.68 5.41
C THR A 36 14.62 5.86 4.46
N GLN A 37 15.48 6.85 4.67
CA GLN A 37 15.57 7.99 3.77
C GLN A 37 16.21 7.57 2.42
N ALA A 38 15.65 8.05 1.31
CA ALA A 38 16.18 7.86 -0.03
C ALA A 38 16.59 9.22 -0.62
N GLY A 39 17.84 9.60 -0.37
CA GLY A 39 18.33 10.95 -0.70
C GLY A 39 17.51 12.04 -0.03
N ASN A 40 17.40 13.21 -0.66
CA ASN A 40 16.66 14.35 -0.09
C ASN A 40 15.20 14.46 -0.59
N TYR A 41 14.71 13.48 -1.36
CA TYR A 41 13.46 13.63 -2.12
C TYR A 41 12.40 12.57 -1.82
N ALA A 42 12.74 11.50 -1.10
CA ALA A 42 11.82 10.39 -0.85
C ALA A 42 12.11 9.63 0.45
N LEU A 43 11.10 8.90 0.91
CA LEU A 43 11.19 7.88 1.94
C LEU A 43 10.95 6.51 1.32
N LYS A 44 11.77 5.55 1.70
CA LYS A 44 11.54 4.13 1.43
C LYS A 44 10.88 3.50 2.65
N LEU A 45 9.67 2.97 2.46
CA LEU A 45 8.87 2.34 3.52
C LEU A 45 9.01 0.81 3.44
N HIS A 46 9.23 0.19 4.59
CA HIS A 46 9.35 -1.27 4.75
C HIS A 46 8.17 -1.78 5.57
N PHE A 47 7.34 -2.63 5.01
CA PHE A 47 6.14 -3.18 5.64
C PHE A 47 6.38 -4.61 6.16
N ASP A 48 5.55 -5.06 7.10
CA ASP A 48 5.68 -6.40 7.71
C ASP A 48 5.21 -7.56 6.82
N ASP A 49 4.51 -7.27 5.73
CA ASP A 49 4.11 -8.28 4.74
C ASP A 49 5.22 -8.60 3.72
N GLY A 50 6.46 -8.21 4.01
CA GLY A 50 7.63 -8.39 3.14
C GLY A 50 7.80 -7.30 2.07
N HIS A 51 6.89 -6.33 1.97
CA HIS A 51 6.99 -5.25 0.99
C HIS A 51 8.04 -4.21 1.40
N ASN A 52 9.14 -4.14 0.66
CA ASN A 52 10.27 -3.26 0.97
C ASN A 52 10.78 -2.48 -0.26
N SER A 53 9.96 -2.34 -1.30
CA SER A 53 10.36 -1.69 -2.56
C SER A 53 9.77 -0.28 -2.74
N GLY A 54 8.84 0.15 -1.89
CA GLY A 54 8.07 1.39 -2.08
C GLY A 54 8.89 2.65 -1.80
N LEU A 55 9.16 3.44 -2.85
CA LEU A 55 9.80 4.77 -2.77
C LEU A 55 8.75 5.88 -2.84
N PHE A 56 8.47 6.51 -1.71
CA PHE A 56 7.48 7.55 -1.56
C PHE A 56 8.15 8.93 -1.62
N SER A 57 8.02 9.63 -2.74
CA SER A 57 8.50 11.01 -2.84
C SER A 57 7.67 11.94 -1.95
N TRP A 58 8.23 13.09 -1.53
CA TRP A 58 7.51 14.07 -0.71
C TRP A 58 6.21 14.53 -1.36
N ASN A 59 6.24 14.81 -2.67
CA ASN A 59 5.05 15.20 -3.42
C ASN A 59 3.99 14.11 -3.43
N TYR A 60 4.42 12.84 -3.53
CA TYR A 60 3.47 11.73 -3.52
C TYR A 60 2.87 11.48 -2.14
N LEU A 61 3.67 11.60 -1.07
CA LEU A 61 3.15 11.55 0.30
C LEU A 61 2.15 12.68 0.57
N TYR A 62 2.43 13.87 0.06
CA TYR A 62 1.53 15.01 0.16
C TYR A 62 0.21 14.76 -0.59
N ASP A 63 0.29 14.29 -1.83
CA ASP A 63 -0.87 13.91 -2.63
C ASP A 63 -1.73 12.85 -1.93
N LEU A 64 -1.11 11.78 -1.43
CA LEU A 64 -1.79 10.75 -0.64
C LEU A 64 -2.46 11.30 0.62
N ALA A 65 -1.85 12.27 1.29
CA ALA A 65 -2.41 12.88 2.49
C ALA A 65 -3.62 13.76 2.19
N VAL A 66 -3.55 14.58 1.12
CA VAL A 66 -4.63 15.49 0.74
C VAL A 66 -5.80 14.74 0.10
N ASN A 67 -5.53 13.71 -0.70
CA ASN A 67 -6.54 12.94 -1.43
C ASN A 67 -6.92 11.63 -0.73
N GLN A 68 -6.56 11.47 0.55
CA GLN A 68 -6.71 10.21 1.29
C GLN A 68 -8.13 9.63 1.17
N GLU A 69 -9.16 10.43 1.43
CA GLU A 69 -10.55 9.97 1.43
C GLU A 69 -11.00 9.50 0.04
N ALA A 70 -10.71 10.27 -1.00
CA ALA A 70 -11.08 9.95 -2.38
C ALA A 70 -10.40 8.65 -2.85
N TYR A 71 -9.11 8.51 -2.58
CA TYR A 71 -8.35 7.30 -2.90
C TYR A 71 -8.83 6.11 -2.08
N TRP A 72 -9.10 6.30 -0.80
CA TRP A 72 -9.61 5.23 0.03
C TRP A 72 -10.96 4.70 -0.46
N ASN A 73 -11.89 5.59 -0.80
CA ASN A 73 -13.18 5.21 -1.35
C ASN A 73 -13.04 4.50 -2.70
N ASN A 74 -12.13 4.94 -3.57
CA ASN A 74 -11.82 4.25 -4.82
C ASN A 74 -11.29 2.82 -4.58
N TYR A 75 -10.37 2.65 -3.63
CA TYR A 75 -9.86 1.33 -3.27
C TYR A 75 -10.96 0.40 -2.75
N LEU A 76 -11.83 0.88 -1.86
CA LEU A 76 -12.97 0.10 -1.35
C LEU A 76 -13.93 -0.31 -2.47
N HIS A 77 -14.22 0.60 -3.41
CA HIS A 77 -15.05 0.29 -4.57
C HIS A 77 -14.44 -0.82 -5.43
N ARG A 78 -13.14 -0.73 -5.73
CA ARG A 78 -12.42 -1.76 -6.50
C ARG A 78 -12.43 -3.12 -5.82
N LEU A 79 -12.31 -3.15 -4.49
CA LEU A 79 -12.44 -4.40 -3.72
C LEU A 79 -13.85 -5.00 -3.85
N GLN A 80 -14.87 -4.16 -3.73
CA GLN A 80 -16.26 -4.59 -3.87
C GLN A 80 -16.54 -5.15 -5.27
N GLU A 81 -16.10 -4.47 -6.32
CA GLU A 81 -16.25 -4.92 -7.71
C GLU A 81 -15.53 -6.25 -7.97
N ALA A 82 -14.37 -6.45 -7.35
CA ALA A 82 -13.59 -7.67 -7.47
C ALA A 82 -14.10 -8.83 -6.56
N GLY A 83 -15.09 -8.58 -5.69
CA GLY A 83 -15.49 -9.54 -4.65
C GLY A 83 -14.38 -9.87 -3.66
N ALA A 84 -13.40 -8.97 -3.51
CA ALA A 84 -12.24 -9.15 -2.65
C ALA A 84 -12.44 -8.50 -1.27
N SER A 85 -11.55 -8.81 -0.32
CA SER A 85 -11.60 -8.29 1.03
C SER A 85 -10.28 -7.62 1.45
N ARG A 86 -10.40 -6.67 2.37
CA ARG A 86 -9.27 -6.09 3.11
C ARG A 86 -8.73 -7.08 4.13
N GLU A 87 -9.61 -7.90 4.71
CA GLU A 87 -9.25 -8.91 5.70
C GLU A 87 -8.33 -9.96 5.08
N PRO A 88 -7.28 -10.40 5.78
CA PRO A 88 -6.46 -11.51 5.32
C PRO A 88 -7.30 -12.79 5.19
N ALA A 89 -7.01 -13.60 4.17
CA ALA A 89 -7.77 -14.81 3.87
C ALA A 89 -7.59 -15.96 4.89
N SER A 90 -6.72 -15.81 5.90
CA SER A 90 -6.44 -16.86 6.90
C SER A 90 -5.90 -16.30 8.22
N ILE A 91 -6.32 -16.91 9.32
CA ILE A 91 -5.99 -16.61 10.73
C ILE A 91 -4.46 -16.60 10.95
N GLN A 92 -3.90 -15.45 11.32
CA GLN A 92 -2.50 -15.38 11.75
C GLN A 92 -2.35 -15.99 13.16
N PHE A 93 -1.85 -17.22 13.25
CA PHE A 93 -1.23 -17.70 14.49
C PHE A 93 0.07 -16.94 14.72
N LYS A 94 0.01 -15.82 15.44
CA LYS A 94 1.22 -15.25 16.06
C LYS A 94 1.60 -16.18 17.22
N GLN A 95 2.58 -17.04 16.97
CA GLN A 95 3.18 -17.91 17.98
C GLN A 95 3.82 -17.05 19.08
N LEU A 96 3.50 -17.43 20.32
CA LEU A 96 3.93 -16.83 21.60
C LEU A 96 5.46 -16.81 21.76
#